data_AF-A0A7H1VK87-F1
#
_entry.id   AF-A0A7H1VK87-F1
#
_cell.length_a   1.000
_cell.length_b   1.000
_cell.length_c   1.000
_cell.angle_alpha   90.00
_cell.angle_beta   90.00
_cell.angle_gamma   90.00
#
_symmetry.space_group_name_H-M   'P 1'
#
loop_
_entity.id
_entity.type
_entity.pdbx_description
1 polymer ?
#
loop_
_entity_poly.entity_id
_entity_poly.type
_entity_poly.pdbx_seq_one_letter_code
_entity_poly.pdbx_strand_id
1 'polypeptide(L)'
;MGKELRRMNYFNGLLLDAEYYNQDKEYQRRLQGLHNRYLHTWGIISGLEVKPVPDSNMEVYVTEGAALDLTTEGFRWFRSKRDYQ
;
A
#
# COMPACT_ATOMS: atom_id res chain seq x y z
N MET A 1 -16.23 15.49 5.07
CA MET A 1 -16.46 14.54 6.17
C MET A 1 -15.77 13.23 5.81
N GLY A 2 -14.72 12.81 6.52
CA GLY A 2 -14.03 11.56 6.22
C GLY A 2 -14.96 10.36 6.42
N LYS A 3 -14.91 9.36 5.53
CA LYS A 3 -15.75 8.15 5.61
C LYS A 3 -15.60 7.52 7.01
N GLU A 4 -16.67 7.07 7.64
CA GLU A 4 -16.61 6.44 8.98
C GLU A 4 -15.71 5.18 8.96
N LEU A 5 -14.91 4.94 10.00
CA LEU A 5 -14.10 3.73 10.14
C LEU A 5 -14.95 2.60 10.73
N ARG A 6 -15.49 1.72 9.86
CA ARG A 6 -16.45 0.68 10.25
C ARG A 6 -15.78 -0.67 10.43
N ARG A 7 -15.71 -1.15 11.67
CA ARG A 7 -15.22 -2.51 11.98
C ARG A 7 -16.32 -3.54 11.70
N MET A 8 -15.92 -4.72 11.23
CA MET A 8 -16.79 -5.88 11.09
C MET A 8 -17.30 -6.40 12.44
N ASN A 9 -18.55 -6.87 12.47
CA ASN A 9 -19.14 -7.54 13.63
C ASN A 9 -19.25 -9.06 13.37
N TYR A 10 -18.34 -9.84 13.92
CA TYR A 10 -18.31 -11.29 13.74
C TYR A 10 -19.21 -12.00 14.75
N PHE A 11 -19.96 -13.00 14.28
CA PHE A 11 -20.80 -13.84 15.13
C PHE A 11 -20.95 -15.25 14.54
N ASN A 12 -21.37 -16.21 15.36
CA ASN A 12 -21.51 -17.60 14.95
C ASN A 12 -22.64 -17.75 13.92
N GLY A 13 -22.36 -18.44 12.81
CA GLY A 13 -23.30 -18.60 11.70
C GLY A 13 -23.32 -17.43 10.71
N LEU A 14 -22.43 -16.43 10.86
CA LEU A 14 -22.24 -15.40 9.86
C LEU A 14 -21.72 -16.01 8.56
N LEU A 15 -22.49 -15.90 7.48
CA LEU A 15 -22.02 -16.17 6.13
C LEU A 15 -21.18 -14.97 5.67
N LEU A 16 -19.88 -15.19 5.50
CA LEU A 16 -18.97 -14.16 5.02
C LEU A 16 -19.08 -14.00 3.51
N ASP A 17 -19.90 -13.05 3.08
CA ASP A 17 -19.99 -12.67 1.67
C ASP A 17 -18.91 -11.65 1.25
N ALA A 18 -18.91 -11.31 -0.03
CA ALA A 18 -17.95 -10.38 -0.60
C ALA A 18 -18.07 -8.96 -0.02
N GLU A 19 -19.25 -8.50 0.36
CA GLU A 19 -19.45 -7.18 0.93
C GLU A 19 -18.81 -7.10 2.32
N TYR A 20 -19.07 -8.09 3.17
CA TYR A 20 -18.47 -8.21 4.49
C TYR A 20 -16.95 -8.34 4.42
N TYR A 21 -16.42 -9.13 3.49
CA TYR A 21 -14.98 -9.24 3.27
C TYR A 21 -14.36 -7.90 2.88
N ASN A 22 -14.98 -7.19 1.94
CA ASN A 22 -14.49 -5.89 1.49
C ASN A 22 -14.54 -4.84 2.60
N GLN A 23 -15.58 -4.86 3.44
CA GLN A 23 -15.66 -3.98 4.61
C GLN A 23 -14.50 -4.22 5.58
N ASP A 24 -14.18 -5.47 5.90
CA ASP A 24 -13.05 -5.80 6.78
C ASP A 24 -11.73 -5.30 6.19
N LYS A 25 -11.49 -5.56 4.89
CA LYS A 25 -10.27 -5.12 4.21
C LYS A 25 -10.16 -3.61 4.18
N GLU A 26 -11.26 -2.91 3.98
CA GLU A 26 -11.27 -1.46 4.01
C GLU A 26 -10.96 -0.92 5.41
N TYR A 27 -11.52 -1.51 6.46
CA TYR A 27 -11.20 -1.16 7.84
C TYR A 27 -9.70 -1.30 8.12
N GLN A 28 -9.11 -2.45 7.78
CA GLN A 28 -7.68 -2.73 8.01
C GLN A 28 -6.78 -1.77 7.23
N ARG A 29 -7.05 -1.55 5.93
CA ARG A 29 -6.27 -0.62 5.10
C ARG A 29 -6.31 0.80 5.66
N ARG A 30 -7.47 1.26 6.09
CA ARG A 30 -7.63 2.60 6.64
C ARG A 30 -6.97 2.75 8.00
N LEU A 31 -7.06 1.74 8.87
CA LEU A 31 -6.37 1.75 10.16
C LEU A 31 -4.85 1.83 9.97
N GLN A 32 -4.28 1.06 9.05
CA GLN A 32 -2.85 1.12 8.70
C GLN A 32 -2.47 2.49 8.12
N GLY A 33 -3.30 3.04 7.24
CA GLY A 33 -3.08 4.39 6.69
C GLY A 33 -3.09 5.48 7.76
N LEU A 34 -3.98 5.39 8.75
CA LEU A 34 -4.02 6.30 9.90
C LEU A 34 -2.78 6.13 10.80
N HIS A 35 -2.38 4.90 11.10
CA HIS A 35 -1.17 4.61 11.86
C HIS A 35 0.07 5.21 11.18
N ASN A 36 0.25 4.94 9.88
CA ASN A 36 1.34 5.48 9.09
C ASN A 36 1.34 7.01 9.06
N ARG A 37 0.15 7.64 8.95
CA ARG A 37 0.03 9.11 8.87
C ARG A 37 0.35 9.81 10.19
N TYR A 38 -0.18 9.30 11.30
CA TYR A 38 -0.15 10.01 12.58
C TYR A 38 1.03 9.62 13.47
N LEU A 39 1.61 8.44 13.25
CA LEU A 39 2.64 7.88 14.14
C LEU A 39 4.00 7.70 13.48
N HIS A 40 4.09 7.79 12.15
CA HIS A 40 5.34 7.63 11.40
C HIS A 40 5.59 8.80 10.45
N THR A 41 6.86 9.08 10.18
CA THR A 41 7.25 9.96 9.08
C THR A 41 7.22 9.20 7.75
N TRP A 42 6.98 9.91 6.65
CA TRP A 42 7.08 9.38 5.29
C TRP A 42 8.54 9.06 4.92
N GLY A 43 8.75 8.16 3.96
CA GLY A 43 10.09 7.77 3.51
C GLY A 43 10.22 6.31 3.09
N ILE A 44 11.44 5.92 2.70
CA ILE A 44 11.79 4.55 2.32
C ILE A 44 11.91 3.70 3.59
N ILE A 45 11.18 2.58 3.64
CA ILE A 45 11.29 1.58 4.72
C ILE A 45 12.47 0.65 4.42
N SER A 46 12.51 0.13 3.19
CA SER A 46 13.54 -0.80 2.73
C SER A 46 13.62 -0.82 1.20
N GLY A 47 14.80 -1.16 0.67
CA GLY A 47 15.03 -1.28 -0.77
C GLY A 47 14.93 0.06 -1.50
N LEU A 48 14.33 0.06 -2.70
CA LEU A 48 14.17 1.25 -3.56
C LEU A 48 15.50 1.97 -3.88
N GLU A 49 16.58 1.21 -3.97
CA GLU A 49 17.91 1.72 -4.32
C GLU A 49 17.98 2.01 -5.81
N VAL A 50 18.55 3.15 -6.19
CA VAL A 50 18.82 3.48 -7.60
C VAL A 50 20.15 2.85 -7.99
N LYS A 51 20.12 1.97 -8.99
CA LYS A 51 21.30 1.29 -9.53
C LYS A 51 21.47 1.59 -11.02
N PRO A 52 22.72 1.79 -11.49
CA PRO A 52 22.97 1.96 -12.92
C PRO A 52 22.70 0.65 -13.67
N VAL A 53 22.27 0.76 -14.91
CA VAL A 53 22.28 -0.38 -15.84
C VAL A 53 23.69 -0.52 -16.41
N PRO A 54 24.40 -1.65 -16.18
CA PRO A 54 25.73 -1.85 -16.75
C PRO A 54 25.72 -1.72 -18.27
N ASP A 55 26.78 -1.15 -18.83
CA ASP A 55 26.99 -0.98 -20.28
C ASP A 55 25.91 -0.16 -21.01
N SER A 56 25.10 0.61 -20.28
CA SER A 56 24.08 1.52 -20.83
C SER A 56 24.46 2.99 -20.60
N ASN A 57 24.05 3.86 -21.53
CA ASN A 57 24.26 5.30 -21.43
C ASN A 57 23.05 5.96 -20.75
N MET A 58 23.25 6.47 -19.54
CA MET A 58 22.26 7.24 -18.76
C MET A 58 20.99 6.48 -18.36
N GLU A 59 21.03 5.16 -18.24
CA GLU A 59 19.91 4.36 -17.72
C GLU A 59 20.16 3.89 -16.28
N VAL A 60 19.08 3.90 -15.49
CA VAL A 60 19.05 3.42 -14.11
C VAL A 60 17.81 2.57 -13.87
N TYR A 61 17.87 1.67 -12.89
CA TYR A 61 16.71 0.96 -12.38
C TYR A 61 16.61 1.13 -10.86
N VAL A 62 15.39 0.97 -10.34
CA VAL A 62 15.11 1.00 -8.90
C VAL A 62 14.92 -0.44 -8.43
N THR A 63 15.58 -0.82 -7.34
CA THR A 63 15.39 -2.15 -6.73
C THR A 63 14.00 -2.27 -6.10
N GLU A 64 13.52 -3.50 -5.91
CA GLU A 64 12.30 -3.74 -5.15
C GLU A 64 12.41 -3.20 -3.72
N GLY A 65 11.28 -2.77 -3.16
CA GLY A 65 11.24 -2.19 -1.81
C GLY A 65 9.89 -1.59 -1.47
N ALA A 66 9.85 -0.91 -0.33
CA ALA A 66 8.64 -0.30 0.20
C ALA A 66 8.92 1.11 0.74
N ALA A 67 7.96 2.01 0.52
CA ALA A 67 7.98 3.36 1.06
C ALA A 67 6.61 3.76 1.59
N LEU A 68 6.62 4.63 2.59
CA LEU A 68 5.45 5.35 3.07
C LEU A 68 5.36 6.68 2.33
N ASP A 69 4.27 6.85 1.59
CA ASP A 69 3.93 8.12 0.96
C ASP A 69 3.12 8.99 1.93
N LEU A 70 3.34 10.31 1.85
CA LEU A 70 2.62 11.33 2.60
C LEU A 70 1.20 11.55 2.08
N THR A 71 0.90 11.15 0.84
CA THR A 71 -0.35 11.51 0.17
C THR A 71 -1.60 10.85 0.80
N THR A 72 -2.70 11.60 0.79
CA THR A 72 -4.00 11.18 1.33
C THR A 72 -4.76 10.19 0.46
N GLU A 73 -4.27 9.93 -0.75
CA GLU A 73 -4.81 8.95 -1.70
C GLU A 73 -4.02 7.66 -1.55
N GLY A 74 -4.64 6.64 -0.96
CA GLY A 74 -3.95 5.43 -0.53
C GLY A 74 -3.09 4.76 -1.60
N PHE A 75 -1.92 4.26 -1.18
CA PHE A 75 -1.08 3.27 -1.85
C PHE A 75 -1.14 3.29 -3.39
N ARG A 76 -0.35 4.16 -4.02
CA ARG A 76 -0.15 4.13 -5.47
C ARG A 76 0.81 3.00 -5.83
N TRP A 77 0.28 1.90 -6.39
CA TRP A 77 1.09 0.80 -6.90
C TRP A 77 2.02 1.28 -8.02
N PHE A 78 3.32 1.36 -7.77
CA PHE A 78 4.32 1.40 -8.83
C PHE A 78 4.55 -0.02 -9.33
N ARG A 79 3.81 -0.43 -10.37
CA ARG A 79 4.15 -1.64 -11.12
C ARG A 79 5.31 -1.35 -12.06
N SER A 80 6.37 -2.14 -11.95
CA SER A 80 7.47 -2.17 -12.91
C SER A 80 6.90 -2.49 -14.30
N LYS A 81 7.33 -1.76 -15.33
CA LYS A 81 6.91 -2.01 -16.73
C LYS A 81 7.39 -3.37 -17.29
N ARG A 82 8.06 -4.22 -16.49
CA ARG A 82 8.58 -5.52 -16.91
C ARG A 82 7.57 -6.68 -16.79
N ASP A 83 6.38 -6.46 -16.24
CA ASP A 83 5.39 -7.53 -16.01
C ASP A 83 4.37 -7.71 -17.17
N TYR A 84 4.68 -7.17 -18.35
CA TYR A 84 3.92 -7.41 -19.59
C TYR A 84 4.85 -8.02 -20.66
N GLN A 85 5.16 -9.30 -20.50
CA GLN A 85 5.67 -10.18 -21.55
C GLN A 85 4.95 -11.52 -21.41
#